data_AF-A0A2V7PG34-F1
#
_entry.id   AF-A0A2V7PG34-F1
#
_cell.length_a   1.000
_cell.length_b   1.000
_cell.length_c   1.000
_cell.angle_alpha   90.00
_cell.angle_beta   90.00
_cell.angle_gamma   90.00
#
_symmetry.space_group_name_H-M   'P 1'
#
loop_
_entity.id
_entity.type
_entity.pdbx_description
1 polymer ?
#
loop_
_entity_poly.entity_id
_entity_poly.type
_entity_poly.pdbx_seq_one_letter_code
_entity_poly.pdbx_strand_id
1 'polypeptide(L)' 'PAIRQIKREAARANYRFASLIQGIVSSVPFQMRMARDRVN' A
#
# COMPACT_ATOMS: atom_id res chain seq x y z
N PRO A 1 10.24 4.56 -2.50
CA PRO A 1 9.22 5.07 -3.45
C PRO A 1 7.80 4.76 -2.97
N ALA A 2 7.46 3.48 -2.76
CA ALA A 2 6.14 3.04 -2.29
C ALA A 2 5.71 3.68 -0.95
N ILE A 3 6.55 3.63 0.10
CA ILE A 3 6.21 4.24 1.40
C ILE A 3 5.92 5.75 1.28
N ARG A 4 6.71 6.47 0.47
CA ARG A 4 6.46 7.91 0.22
C ARG A 4 5.13 8.15 -0.49
N GLN A 5 4.76 7.29 -1.44
CA GLN A 5 3.48 7.38 -2.13
C GLN A 5 2.32 7.14 -1.17
N ILE A 6 2.39 6.06 -0.37
CA ILE A 6 1.39 5.73 0.65
C ILE A 6 1.22 6.90 1.62
N LYS A 7 2.32 7.46 2.13
CA LYS A 7 2.27 8.64 3.03
C LYS A 7 1.59 9.83 2.37
N ARG A 8 1.93 10.13 1.10
CA ARG A 8 1.36 11.26 0.35
C ARG A 8 -0.15 11.09 0.10
N GLU A 9 -0.60 9.89 -0.25
CA GLU A 9 -2.02 9.59 -0.44
C GLU A 9 -2.78 9.61 0.88
N ALA A 10 -2.22 9.02 1.94
CA ALA A 10 -2.80 9.06 3.27
C ALA A 10 -2.92 10.50 3.81
N ALA A 11 -1.96 11.38 3.50
CA ALA A 11 -2.04 12.79 3.88
C ALA A 11 -3.30 13.49 3.33
N ARG A 12 -3.73 13.17 2.10
CA ARG A 12 -4.96 13.70 1.49
C ARG A 12 -6.22 13.21 2.22
N ALA A 13 -6.13 12.06 2.88
CA ALA A 13 -7.21 11.44 3.66
C ALA A 13 -7.05 11.66 5.17
N ASN A 14 -6.29 12.67 5.61
CA ASN A 14 -6.01 12.98 7.01
C ASN A 14 -5.43 11.78 7.79
N TYR A 15 -4.60 10.97 7.12
CA TYR A 15 -3.95 9.78 7.68
C TYR A 15 -4.91 8.79 8.33
N ARG A 16 -6.17 8.73 7.87
CA ARG A 16 -7.14 7.73 8.32
C ARG A 16 -6.54 6.34 8.19
N PHE A 17 -6.73 5.49 9.20
CA PHE A 17 -6.19 4.13 9.20
C PHE A 17 -6.52 3.36 7.91
N ALA A 18 -7.77 3.43 7.45
CA ALA A 18 -8.20 2.83 6.19
C ALA A 18 -7.39 3.30 4.97
N SER A 19 -7.02 4.58 4.91
CA SER A 19 -6.20 5.12 3.80
C SER A 19 -4.77 4.57 3.79
N LEU A 20 -4.19 4.32 4.98
CA LEU A 20 -2.88 3.70 5.10
C LEU A 20 -2.92 2.24 4.64
N ILE A 21 -3.90 1.48 5.10
CA ILE A 21 -4.08 0.07 4.69
C ILE A 21 -4.33 -0.03 3.19
N GLN A 22 -5.21 0.81 2.64
CA GLN A 22 -5.48 0.84 1.20
C GLN A 22 -4.19 1.09 0.40
N GLY A 23 -3.37 2.05 0.83
CA GLY A 23 -2.09 2.34 0.18
C GLY A 23 -1.12 1.16 0.23
N ILE A 24 -1.07 0.42 1.35
CA ILE A 24 -0.24 -0.78 1.48
C ILE A 24 -0.70 -1.88 0.52
N VAL A 25 -1.99 -2.23 0.56
CA VAL A 25 -2.57 -3.31 -0.25
C VAL A 25 -2.49 -3.00 -1.75
N SER A 26 -2.59 -1.73 -2.13
CA SER A 26 -2.48 -1.27 -3.52
C SER A 26 -1.04 -1.07 -4.00
N SER A 27 -0.04 -1.21 -3.12
CA SER A 27 1.35 -0.96 -3.48
C SER A 27 1.94 -2.12 -4.29
N VAL A 28 2.72 -1.78 -5.32
CA VAL A 28 3.47 -2.75 -6.15
C VAL A 28 4.24 -3.79 -5.32
N PRO A 29 5.06 -3.43 -4.31
CA PRO A 29 5.78 -4.44 -3.53
C PRO A 29 4.87 -5.42 -2.79
N PHE A 30 3.72 -4.96 -2.28
CA PHE A 30 2.75 -5.84 -1.63
C PHE A 30 2.10 -6.78 -2.65
N GLN A 31 1.63 -6.25 -3.78
CA GLN A 31 1.02 -7.06 -4.84
C GLN A 31 1.98 -8.10 -5.42
N MET A 32 3.27 -7.74 -5.61
CA MET A 32 4.30 -8.69 -6.06
C MET A 32 4.54 -9.81 -5.04
N ARG A 33 4.59 -9.48 -3.74
CA ARG A 33 4.70 -10.49 -2.68
C ARG A 33 3.49 -11.42 -2.68
N MET A 34 2.28 -10.88 -2.74
CA MET A 34 1.05 -11.68 -2.81
C MET A 34 1.00 -12.56 -4.06
N ALA A 35 1.48 -12.06 -5.20
CA ALA A 35 1.59 -12.86 -6.42
C ALA A 35 2.58 -14.02 -6.25
N ARG A 36 3.73 -13.77 -5.60
CA ARG A 36 4.70 -14.83 -5.28
C ARG A 36 4.14 -15.87 -4.32
N ASP A 37 3.47 -15.44 -3.26
CA ASP A 37 2.89 -16.32 -2.25
C ASP A 37 1.75 -17.18 -2.83
N ARG A 38 1.03 -16.70 -3.86
CA ARG A 38 0.00 -17.47 -4.56
C ARG A 38 0.53 -18.55 -5.50
N VAL A 39 1.76 -18.40 -5.98
CA VAL A 39 2.38 -19.32 -6.95
C VAL A 39 3.15 -20.45 -6.25
N ASN A 40 3.49 -20.27 -4.97
CA ASN A 40 4.01 -21.32 -4.09
C ASN A 40 2.88 -22.18 -3.52
#